data_AF-A0A345H5E4-F1
#
_entry.id   AF-A0A345H5E4-F1
#
_cell.length_a   1.000
_cell.length_b   1.000
_cell.length_c   1.000
_cell.angle_alpha   90.00
_cell.angle_beta   90.00
_cell.angle_gamma   90.00
#
_symmetry.space_group_name_H-M   'P 1'
#
loop_
_entity.id
_entity.type
_entity.pdbx_description
1 polymer ?
#
loop_
_entity_poly.entity_id
_entity_poly.type
_entity_poly.pdbx_seq_one_letter_code
_entity_poly.pdbx_strand_id
1 'polypeptide(L)'
;MKMEIEMYLEFEPGGYFISWNDTSCSEFKSSWNYLQKRPYELYCHIFNKERNTLGYYRGLSSLRQFAYFQTKPNTDSIIDLEFSIGINHFSEFLAEQSDDYINNFNEKFEEKIEFKPVRVDLKTDLKKKIEIELINRKN
;
A
#
# COMPACT_ATOMS: atom_id res chain seq x y z
N MET A 1 5.03 11.96 1.91
CA MET A 1 5.95 10.79 1.89
C MET A 1 6.18 10.42 0.43
N LYS A 2 7.43 10.28 -0.01
CA LYS A 2 7.73 9.93 -1.41
C LYS A 2 7.96 8.44 -1.56
N MET A 3 7.48 7.87 -2.66
CA MET A 3 7.76 6.48 -3.04
C MET A 3 7.63 6.26 -4.54
N GLU A 4 8.15 5.13 -5.00
CA GLU A 4 8.02 4.70 -6.39
C GLU A 4 6.95 3.61 -6.50
N ILE A 5 6.12 3.72 -7.54
CA ILE A 5 5.20 2.67 -7.97
C ILE A 5 5.57 2.19 -9.37
N GLU A 6 5.24 0.94 -9.67
CA GLU A 6 5.44 0.35 -10.99
C GLU A 6 4.34 -0.66 -11.29
N MET A 7 3.82 -0.62 -12.52
CA MET A 7 2.69 -1.45 -12.95
C MET A 7 2.98 -2.23 -14.22
N TYR A 8 2.48 -3.45 -14.27
CA TYR A 8 2.65 -4.38 -15.37
C TYR A 8 1.32 -5.02 -15.75
N LEU A 9 1.19 -5.38 -17.03
CA LEU A 9 0.13 -6.26 -17.49
C LEU A 9 0.50 -7.70 -17.11
N GLU A 10 -0.45 -8.45 -16.56
CA GLU A 10 -0.33 -9.87 -16.32
C GLU A 10 -0.77 -10.71 -17.54
N PHE A 11 -0.65 -12.03 -17.44
CA PHE A 11 -0.90 -12.96 -18.55
C PHE A 11 -2.33 -12.94 -19.10
N GLU A 12 -3.33 -12.57 -18.30
CA GLU A 12 -4.73 -12.50 -18.74
C GLU A 12 -5.14 -11.09 -19.17
N PRO A 13 -6.00 -10.95 -20.20
CA PRO A 13 -6.56 -9.65 -20.59
C PRO A 13 -7.23 -8.93 -19.41
N GLY A 14 -6.78 -7.71 -19.14
CA GLY A 14 -7.32 -6.89 -18.05
C GLY A 14 -6.79 -7.25 -16.66
N GLY A 15 -5.88 -8.22 -16.54
CA GLY A 15 -5.14 -8.49 -15.31
C GLY A 15 -3.90 -7.60 -15.21
N TYR A 16 -3.66 -7.05 -14.04
CA TYR A 16 -2.53 -6.18 -13.76
C TYR A 16 -1.88 -6.52 -12.43
N PHE A 17 -0.60 -6.16 -12.36
CA PHE A 17 0.21 -6.20 -11.16
C PHE A 17 0.73 -4.79 -10.89
N ILE A 18 0.60 -4.32 -9.65
CA ILE A 18 1.26 -3.11 -9.16
C ILE A 18 2.23 -3.47 -8.04
N SER A 19 3.37 -2.82 -7.99
CA SER A 19 4.31 -2.90 -6.87
C SER A 19 4.83 -1.54 -6.45
N TRP A 20 5.20 -1.43 -5.17
CA TRP A 20 5.80 -0.24 -4.60
C TRP A 20 6.77 -0.60 -3.49
N ASN A 21 7.62 0.36 -3.16
CA ASN A 21 8.50 0.28 -2.00
C ASN A 21 7.84 1.00 -0.83
N ASP A 22 7.51 0.27 0.24
CA ASP A 22 6.99 0.89 1.44
C ASP A 22 8.07 1.74 2.10
N THR A 23 7.90 3.05 2.04
CA THR A 23 8.83 3.98 2.65
C THR A 23 8.46 4.37 4.09
N SER A 24 7.36 3.84 4.64
CA SER A 24 7.01 3.97 6.07
C SER A 24 8.04 3.31 6.99
N CYS A 25 7.92 3.52 8.30
CA CYS A 25 8.80 2.94 9.34
C CYS A 25 10.30 3.09 9.06
N SER A 26 10.74 4.24 8.52
CA SER A 26 12.16 4.45 8.16
C SER A 26 13.13 4.21 9.32
N GLU A 27 12.68 4.41 10.55
CA GLU A 27 13.40 4.18 11.79
C GLU A 27 13.72 2.70 12.05
N PHE A 28 12.96 1.76 11.47
CA PHE A 28 13.22 0.31 11.60
C PHE A 28 14.04 -0.24 10.41
N LYS A 29 14.24 0.52 9.32
CA LYS A 29 14.87 0.05 8.05
C LYS A 29 16.34 -0.35 8.14
N SER A 30 17.02 -0.08 9.25
CA SER A 30 18.45 -0.38 9.44
C SER A 30 18.74 -1.86 9.77
N SER A 31 17.73 -2.69 10.01
CA SER A 31 17.89 -4.10 10.36
C SER A 31 17.56 -5.03 9.19
N TRP A 32 18.32 -6.12 9.04
CA TRP A 32 18.09 -7.16 8.01
C TRP A 32 16.70 -7.82 8.09
N ASN A 33 16.08 -7.79 9.28
CA ASN A 33 14.72 -8.26 9.54
C ASN A 33 13.70 -7.12 9.75
N TYR A 34 13.97 -5.94 9.21
CA TYR A 34 13.14 -4.73 9.31
C TYR A 34 11.63 -5.00 9.15
N LEU A 35 11.23 -5.78 8.15
CA LEU A 35 9.82 -6.04 7.86
C LEU A 35 9.10 -6.79 8.95
N GLN A 36 9.80 -7.73 9.60
CA GLN A 36 9.25 -8.49 10.71
C GLN A 36 9.11 -7.57 11.93
N LYS A 37 9.93 -6.52 12.04
CA LYS A 37 9.92 -5.61 13.19
C LYS A 37 9.05 -4.38 13.03
N ARG A 38 8.62 -4.00 11.82
CA ARG A 38 7.81 -2.79 11.65
C ARG A 38 6.41 -2.99 12.28
N PRO A 39 5.92 -2.08 13.13
CA PRO A 39 4.62 -2.20 13.77
C PRO A 39 3.45 -1.78 12.85
N TYR A 40 3.75 -1.08 11.75
CA TYR A 40 2.78 -0.64 10.78
C TYR A 40 3.34 -0.70 9.35
N GLU A 41 2.45 -0.65 8.37
CA GLU A 41 2.79 -0.76 6.95
C GLU A 41 1.77 -0.05 6.06
N LEU A 42 2.18 0.19 4.81
CA LEU A 42 1.34 0.85 3.82
C LEU A 42 0.36 -0.13 3.17
N TYR A 43 -0.93 0.11 3.36
CA TYR A 43 -2.01 -0.54 2.65
C TYR A 43 -2.35 0.23 1.37
N CYS A 44 -2.90 -0.47 0.37
CA CYS A 44 -3.35 0.14 -0.86
C CYS A 44 -4.68 -0.49 -1.29
N HIS A 45 -5.69 0.34 -1.56
CA HIS A 45 -6.89 -0.07 -2.28
C HIS A 45 -6.86 0.54 -3.68
N ILE A 46 -7.32 -0.23 -4.66
CA ILE A 46 -7.28 0.15 -6.07
C ILE A 46 -8.72 0.23 -6.56
N PHE A 47 -9.11 1.41 -7.04
CA PHE A 47 -10.46 1.68 -7.50
C PHE A 47 -10.50 2.09 -8.96
N ASN A 48 -11.59 1.78 -9.65
CA ASN A 48 -11.91 2.41 -10.92
C ASN A 48 -12.62 3.77 -10.71
N LYS A 49 -12.95 4.43 -11.82
CA LYS A 49 -13.65 5.73 -11.81
C LYS A 49 -15.02 5.67 -11.12
N GLU A 50 -15.72 4.55 -11.22
CA GLU A 50 -17.01 4.31 -10.55
C GLU A 50 -16.87 3.90 -9.08
N ARG A 51 -15.66 3.91 -8.52
CA ARG A 51 -15.34 3.51 -7.13
C ARG A 51 -15.56 2.03 -6.84
N ASN A 52 -15.56 1.18 -7.87
CA ASN A 52 -15.49 -0.27 -7.68
C ASN A 52 -14.08 -0.66 -7.29
N THR A 53 -13.94 -1.49 -6.26
CA THR A 53 -12.65 -2.07 -5.86
C THR A 53 -12.20 -3.07 -6.92
N LEU A 54 -11.01 -2.86 -7.49
CA LEU A 54 -10.38 -3.74 -8.48
C LEU A 54 -9.38 -4.71 -7.85
N GLY A 55 -8.82 -4.34 -6.71
CA GLY A 55 -7.83 -5.10 -5.97
C GLY A 55 -7.34 -4.31 -4.76
N TYR A 56 -6.57 -4.97 -3.89
CA TYR A 56 -6.00 -4.34 -2.71
C TYR A 56 -4.77 -5.09 -2.20
N TYR A 57 -3.94 -4.39 -1.44
CA TYR A 57 -2.94 -4.95 -0.55
C TYR A 57 -3.32 -4.62 0.89
N ARG A 58 -3.34 -5.65 1.74
CA ARG A 58 -3.49 -5.50 3.18
C ARG A 58 -2.52 -6.43 3.89
N GLY A 59 -1.57 -5.80 4.56
CA GLY A 59 -0.58 -6.35 5.49
C GLY A 59 -0.22 -7.82 5.44
N LEU A 60 0.75 -8.15 4.59
CA LEU A 60 1.42 -9.46 4.48
C LEU A 60 2.84 -9.46 5.06
N SER A 61 3.32 -8.32 5.61
CA SER A 61 4.67 -8.21 6.17
C SER A 61 5.80 -8.59 5.19
N SER A 62 5.62 -8.29 3.90
CA SER A 62 6.52 -8.69 2.80
C SER A 62 7.56 -7.62 2.43
N LEU A 63 8.73 -8.03 1.90
CA LEU A 63 9.82 -7.14 1.44
C LEU A 63 9.38 -6.23 0.31
N ARG A 64 8.63 -6.80 -0.62
CA ARG A 64 8.04 -6.08 -1.72
C ARG A 64 6.55 -5.98 -1.47
N GLN A 65 6.03 -4.76 -1.57
CA GLN A 65 4.60 -4.55 -1.56
C GLN A 65 4.08 -4.66 -2.99
N PHE A 66 3.03 -5.46 -3.15
CA PHE A 66 2.39 -5.63 -4.44
C PHE A 66 0.93 -6.01 -4.28
N ALA A 67 0.15 -5.71 -5.30
CA ALA A 67 -1.22 -6.16 -5.43
C ALA A 67 -1.50 -6.55 -6.87
N TYR A 68 -2.28 -7.61 -7.03
CA TYR A 68 -2.94 -7.92 -8.29
C TYR A 68 -4.30 -7.21 -8.32
N PHE A 69 -4.71 -6.77 -9.51
CA PHE A 69 -6.03 -6.19 -9.72
C PHE A 69 -6.53 -6.48 -11.13
N GLN A 70 -7.85 -6.46 -11.29
CA GLN A 70 -8.49 -6.78 -12.56
C GLN A 70 -9.41 -5.65 -13.01
N THR A 71 -9.26 -5.25 -14.27
CA THR A 71 -10.12 -4.26 -14.93
C THR A 71 -11.10 -4.94 -15.87
N LYS A 72 -12.22 -4.27 -16.16
CA LYS A 72 -13.04 -4.63 -17.31
C LYS A 72 -12.35 -4.17 -18.61
N PRO A 73 -12.32 -5.02 -19.65
CA PRO A 73 -11.77 -4.64 -20.95
C PRO A 73 -12.36 -3.32 -21.45
N ASN A 74 -11.49 -2.42 -21.94
CA ASN A 74 -11.84 -1.16 -22.58
C ASN A 74 -12.62 -0.13 -21.74
N THR A 75 -12.73 -0.29 -20.42
CA THR A 75 -13.53 0.61 -19.56
C THR A 75 -12.73 1.21 -18.42
N ASP A 76 -11.95 0.42 -17.67
CA ASP A 76 -11.19 0.93 -16.52
C ASP A 76 -9.73 1.29 -16.91
N SER A 77 -9.53 2.25 -17.82
CA SER A 77 -8.16 2.69 -18.15
C SER A 77 -7.54 3.63 -17.13
N ILE A 78 -8.35 4.25 -16.26
CA ILE A 78 -7.89 5.14 -15.20
C ILE A 78 -8.27 4.51 -13.86
N ILE A 79 -7.28 4.40 -12.97
CA ILE A 79 -7.46 3.87 -11.63
C ILE A 79 -7.02 4.90 -10.60
N ASP A 80 -7.63 4.83 -9.43
CA ASP A 80 -7.24 5.61 -8.26
C ASP A 80 -6.63 4.65 -7.22
N LEU A 81 -5.40 4.93 -6.82
CA LEU A 81 -4.67 4.23 -5.76
C LEU A 81 -4.88 4.98 -4.44
N GLU A 82 -5.55 4.34 -3.48
CA GLU A 82 -5.77 4.88 -2.15
C GLU A 82 -4.87 4.19 -1.14
N PHE A 83 -3.80 4.90 -0.77
CA PHE A 83 -2.88 4.45 0.25
C PHE A 83 -3.34 4.85 1.65
N SER A 84 -3.04 3.99 2.62
CA SER A 84 -3.24 4.29 4.04
C SER A 84 -2.20 3.55 4.88
N ILE A 85 -1.93 4.04 6.09
CA ILE A 85 -1.13 3.29 7.06
C ILE A 85 -2.06 2.37 7.87
N GLY A 86 -1.70 1.09 7.95
CA GLY A 86 -2.37 0.10 8.77
C GLY A 86 -1.41 -0.63 9.70
N ILE A 87 -1.97 -1.38 10.66
CA ILE A 87 -1.19 -2.18 11.60
C ILE A 87 -0.57 -3.37 10.87
N ASN A 88 0.70 -3.67 11.16
CA ASN A 88 1.32 -4.91 10.73
C ASN A 88 1.01 -6.01 11.75
N HIS A 89 0.05 -6.87 11.44
CA HIS A 89 -0.37 -7.95 12.33
C HIS A 89 0.69 -9.06 12.52
N PHE A 90 1.74 -9.07 11.70
CA PHE A 90 2.84 -10.02 11.78
C PHE A 90 4.12 -9.37 12.33
N SER A 91 3.97 -8.28 13.08
CA SER A 91 5.11 -7.59 13.69
C SER A 91 5.66 -8.40 14.88
N GLU A 92 6.85 -8.98 14.71
CA GLU A 92 7.66 -9.57 15.79
C GLU A 92 7.93 -8.55 16.91
N PHE A 93 8.17 -7.28 16.55
CA PHE A 93 8.34 -6.23 17.56
C PHE A 93 7.12 -6.10 18.46
N LEU A 94 5.91 -6.03 17.87
CA LEU A 94 4.67 -5.95 18.64
C LEU A 94 4.45 -7.24 19.43
N ALA A 95 4.79 -8.40 18.89
CA ALA A 95 4.67 -9.69 19.59
C ALA A 95 5.55 -9.80 20.84
N GLU A 96 6.65 -9.05 20.93
CA GLU A 96 7.52 -8.97 22.10
C GLU A 96 7.07 -7.92 23.14
N GLN A 97 6.08 -7.08 22.83
CA GLN A 97 5.59 -6.05 23.75
C GLN A 97 4.53 -6.60 24.72
N SER A 98 4.28 -5.87 25.81
CA SER A 98 3.20 -6.19 26.74
C SER A 98 1.82 -5.94 26.11
N ASP A 99 0.80 -6.65 26.60
CA ASP A 99 -0.60 -6.43 26.19
C ASP A 99 -1.01 -4.96 26.39
N ASP A 100 -0.60 -4.34 27.50
CA ASP A 100 -0.85 -2.92 27.76
C ASP A 100 -0.24 -2.02 26.68
N TYR A 101 0.96 -2.35 26.19
CA TYR A 101 1.58 -1.60 25.09
C TYR A 101 0.81 -1.80 23.79
N ILE A 102 0.46 -3.05 23.45
CA ILE A 102 -0.28 -3.37 22.22
C ILE A 102 -1.65 -2.68 22.21
N ASN A 103 -2.37 -2.69 23.33
CA ASN A 103 -3.66 -2.03 23.47
C ASN A 103 -3.50 -0.51 23.28
N ASN A 104 -2.55 0.12 23.98
CA ASN A 104 -2.26 1.54 23.81
C ASN A 104 -1.82 1.89 22.37
N PHE A 105 -1.05 1.01 21.73
CA PHE A 105 -0.64 1.17 20.34
C PHE A 105 -1.86 1.15 19.42
N ASN A 106 -2.72 0.14 19.54
CA ASN A 106 -3.93 -0.02 18.73
C ASN A 106 -4.91 1.14 18.92
N GLU A 107 -5.14 1.58 20.15
CA GLU A 107 -5.99 2.74 20.47
C GLU A 107 -5.45 4.02 19.84
N LYS A 108 -4.13 4.26 19.92
CA LYS A 108 -3.50 5.41 19.24
C LYS A 108 -3.54 5.28 17.72
N PHE A 109 -3.61 4.06 17.20
CA PHE A 109 -3.69 3.77 15.76
C PHE A 109 -5.11 3.85 15.19
N GLU A 110 -6.15 4.04 16.01
CA GLU A 110 -7.53 4.20 15.52
C GLU A 110 -7.66 5.37 14.53
N GLU A 111 -6.73 6.33 14.55
CA GLU A 111 -6.57 7.29 13.47
C GLU A 111 -5.83 6.68 12.27
N LYS A 112 -6.59 6.09 11.34
CA LYS A 112 -6.06 5.74 10.01
C LYS A 112 -5.43 6.96 9.35
N ILE A 113 -4.12 6.92 9.15
CA ILE A 113 -3.43 7.89 8.29
C ILE A 113 -3.80 7.54 6.85
N GLU A 114 -4.75 8.29 6.29
CA GLU A 114 -5.15 8.18 4.89
C GLU A 114 -4.42 9.22 4.05
N PHE A 115 -4.11 8.84 2.81
CA PHE A 115 -3.48 9.75 1.85
C PHE A 115 -4.47 10.13 0.75
N LYS A 116 -4.23 11.27 0.10
CA LYS A 116 -4.98 11.69 -1.10
C LYS A 116 -4.79 10.63 -2.20
N PRO A 117 -5.85 10.29 -2.97
CA PRO A 117 -5.74 9.29 -4.01
C PRO A 117 -4.70 9.66 -5.07
N VAL A 118 -3.95 8.66 -5.53
CA VAL A 118 -3.01 8.80 -6.65
C VAL A 118 -3.66 8.24 -7.90
N ARG A 119 -3.91 9.11 -8.88
CA ARG A 119 -4.52 8.72 -10.15
C ARG A 119 -3.45 8.23 -11.12
N VAL A 120 -3.74 7.12 -11.79
CA VAL A 120 -2.88 6.47 -12.78
C VAL A 120 -3.68 6.18 -14.05
N ASP A 121 -3.08 6.40 -15.22
CA ASP A 121 -3.61 5.96 -16.50
C ASP A 121 -2.88 4.71 -17.02
N LEU A 122 -3.55 3.56 -17.00
CA LEU A 122 -3.02 2.28 -17.44
C LEU A 122 -2.63 2.26 -18.93
N LYS A 123 -3.04 3.23 -19.76
CA LYS A 123 -2.58 3.31 -21.15
C LYS A 123 -1.21 3.97 -21.26
N THR A 124 -0.92 4.94 -20.39
CA THR A 124 0.32 5.73 -20.47
C THR A 124 1.37 5.31 -19.46
N ASP A 125 0.96 4.72 -18.34
CA ASP A 125 1.79 4.60 -17.14
C ASP A 125 2.31 3.18 -16.89
N LEU A 126 1.92 2.21 -17.73
CA LEU A 126 2.44 0.85 -17.68
C LEU A 126 3.95 0.78 -17.93
N LYS A 127 4.61 -0.13 -17.22
CA LYS A 127 6.05 -0.43 -17.32
C LYS A 127 6.95 0.78 -17.05
N LYS A 128 6.43 1.78 -16.35
CA LYS A 128 7.17 2.96 -15.90
C LYS A 128 7.28 2.93 -14.38
N LYS A 129 8.45 3.33 -13.89
CA LYS A 129 8.62 3.74 -12.51
C LYS A 129 8.11 5.17 -12.36
N ILE A 130 7.17 5.36 -11.46
CA ILE A 130 6.52 6.65 -11.23
C ILE A 130 6.80 7.05 -9.79
N GLU A 131 7.48 8.18 -9.61
CA GLU A 131 7.61 8.80 -8.29
C GLU A 131 6.28 9.46 -7.94
N ILE A 132 5.74 9.09 -6.78
CA ILE A 132 4.50 9.64 -6.24
C ILE A 132 4.75 10.21 -4.85
N GLU A 133 3.99 11.24 -4.52
CA GLU A 133 3.98 11.82 -3.18
C GLU A 133 2.64 11.52 -2.49
N LEU A 134 2.74 10.79 -1.38
CA LEU A 134 1.62 10.56 -0.47
C LEU A 134 1.43 11.79 0.42
N ILE A 135 0.32 12.48 0.19
CA ILE A 135 -0.10 13.67 0.92
C ILE A 135 -1.18 13.25 1.91
N ASN A 136 -0.95 13.48 3.20
CA ASN A 136 -1.91 13.14 4.25
C ASN A 136 -3.23 13.88 4.00
N ARG A 137 -4.37 13.18 4.09
CA ARG A 137 -5.69 13.75 3.84
C ARG A 137 -6.13 14.78 4.88
N LYS A 138 -5.62 14.68 6.12
CA LYS A 138 -5.87 15.65 7.20
C LYS A 138 -5.04 16.95 7.05
N ASN A 139 -4.10 17.01 6.10
CA ASN A 139 -3.28 18.19 5.75
C ASN A 139 -3.65 18.78 4.37
#